data_AF-A0A1Y6D5Q3-F1
#
_entry.id   AF-A0A1Y6D5Q3-F1
#
_cell.length_a   1.000
_cell.length_b   1.000
_cell.length_c   1.000
_cell.angle_alpha   90.00
_cell.angle_beta   90.00
_cell.angle_gamma   90.00
#
_symmetry.space_group_name_H-M   'P 1'
#
loop_
_entity.id
_entity.type
_entity.pdbx_description
1 polymer ?
#
loop_
_entity_poly.entity_id
_entity_poly.type
_entity_poly.pdbx_seq_one_letter_code
_entity_poly.pdbx_strand_id
1 'polypeptide(L)'
;MENKFLNGCIRLLSGKESLISTLEAKLATEFEKRLFEAAISNLLDAYNPLRFNNFAYATRELVRHILQRLAPDAEVLNCLWYKNETETKDGISRKQRVIYAIQGGLSDKYVTETLKIDTKAISKQIKSVVDNLSKHTHIQEDTIDINIDKQDKYVNETLESVADLFRVIDESRQAISGSLIDHIDQELVNVAISETIGEIDEIATHHTVDDITTEEVQVKAIDSQYITLTAYGSIGAELQYGSNGDLDRGDGAILSHDFPFSCNLKSSVRAPEVFLSEFTEIKVSNDDWYE
;
A
#
# COMPACT_ATOMS: atom_id res chain seq x y z
N MET A 1 -0.46 -8.40 -51.62
CA MET A 1 0.63 -7.76 -50.87
C MET A 1 0.07 -7.54 -49.47
N GLU A 2 0.11 -8.59 -48.65
CA GLU A 2 -0.42 -8.54 -47.28
C GLU A 2 0.31 -7.48 -46.47
N ASN A 3 -0.43 -6.90 -45.54
CA ASN A 3 -0.13 -5.67 -44.82
C ASN A 3 1.06 -5.84 -43.84
N LYS A 4 2.27 -6.06 -44.37
CA LYS A 4 3.53 -6.07 -43.61
C LYS A 4 3.73 -4.76 -42.82
N PHE A 5 3.05 -3.68 -43.22
CA PHE A 5 3.09 -2.33 -42.64
C PHE A 5 2.51 -2.25 -41.22
N LEU A 6 1.44 -3.00 -40.91
CA LEU A 6 0.87 -3.07 -39.56
C LEU A 6 1.49 -4.18 -38.71
N ASN A 7 2.03 -5.22 -39.35
CA ASN A 7 2.60 -6.37 -38.65
C ASN A 7 3.83 -6.02 -37.79
N GLY A 8 4.62 -5.00 -38.13
CA GLY A 8 5.81 -4.62 -37.35
C GLY A 8 5.52 -3.93 -36.01
N CYS A 9 4.41 -3.18 -35.90
CA CYS A 9 4.01 -2.49 -34.67
C CYS A 9 3.05 -3.33 -33.84
N ILE A 10 2.10 -4.03 -34.48
CA ILE A 10 1.21 -4.97 -33.82
C ILE A 10 2.03 -6.08 -33.17
N ARG A 11 3.10 -6.58 -33.82
CA ARG A 11 3.90 -7.68 -33.28
C ARG A 11 4.58 -7.37 -31.95
N LEU A 12 5.00 -6.12 -31.70
CA LEU A 12 5.62 -5.75 -30.42
C LEU A 12 4.61 -5.73 -29.26
N LEU A 13 3.35 -5.42 -29.54
CA LEU A 13 2.28 -5.35 -28.53
C LEU A 13 1.46 -6.64 -28.44
N SER A 14 1.46 -7.45 -29.50
CA SER A 14 0.75 -8.72 -29.59
C SER A 14 1.19 -9.66 -28.47
N GLY A 15 0.21 -10.19 -27.75
CA GLY A 15 0.43 -11.12 -26.63
C GLY A 15 0.84 -10.42 -25.33
N LYS A 16 0.88 -9.09 -25.29
CA LYS A 16 1.22 -8.28 -24.10
C LYS A 16 0.04 -7.45 -23.59
N GLU A 17 -1.14 -7.60 -24.18
CA GLU A 17 -2.33 -6.80 -23.88
C GLU A 17 -2.77 -6.94 -22.42
N SER A 18 -2.72 -8.17 -21.88
CA SER A 18 -3.05 -8.45 -20.48
C SER A 18 -2.05 -7.79 -19.51
N LEU A 19 -0.75 -7.86 -19.84
CA LEU A 19 0.31 -7.24 -19.03
C LEU A 19 0.18 -5.71 -19.03
N ILE A 20 -0.03 -5.11 -20.22
CA ILE A 20 -0.26 -3.68 -20.38
C ILE A 20 -1.47 -3.23 -19.57
N SER A 21 -2.61 -3.93 -19.69
CA SER A 21 -3.83 -3.61 -18.94
C SER A 21 -3.62 -3.72 -17.42
N THR A 22 -2.85 -4.73 -16.98
CA THR A 22 -2.50 -4.91 -15.56
C THR A 22 -1.64 -3.77 -15.04
N LEU A 23 -0.69 -3.29 -15.84
CA LEU A 23 0.16 -2.15 -15.50
C LEU A 23 -0.64 -0.85 -15.44
N GLU A 24 -1.50 -0.59 -16.44
CA GLU A 24 -2.37 0.58 -16.50
C GLU A 24 -3.27 0.69 -15.26
N ALA A 25 -3.83 -0.44 -14.80
CA ALA A 25 -4.67 -0.50 -13.61
C ALA A 25 -3.93 -0.09 -12.32
N LYS A 26 -2.59 -0.16 -12.29
CA LYS A 26 -1.76 0.24 -11.14
C LYS A 26 -1.31 1.70 -11.19
N LEU A 27 -1.55 2.41 -12.30
CA LEU A 27 -1.20 3.82 -12.45
C LEU A 27 -2.27 4.70 -11.78
N ALA A 28 -1.84 5.56 -10.87
CA ALA A 28 -2.78 6.31 -10.04
C ALA A 28 -3.14 7.68 -10.63
N THR A 29 -2.17 8.34 -11.29
CA THR A 29 -2.35 9.72 -11.75
C THR A 29 -2.57 9.80 -13.26
N GLU A 30 -3.29 10.83 -13.69
CA GLU A 30 -3.47 11.13 -15.12
C GLU A 30 -2.15 11.44 -15.84
N PHE A 31 -1.12 11.86 -15.11
CA PHE A 31 0.22 12.01 -15.66
C PHE A 31 0.88 10.66 -15.91
N GLU A 32 0.84 9.74 -14.94
CA GLU A 32 1.39 8.38 -15.09
C GLU A 32 0.75 7.64 -16.25
N LYS A 33 -0.58 7.67 -16.35
CA LYS A 33 -1.34 7.03 -17.43
C LYS A 33 -0.93 7.57 -18.80
N ARG A 34 -0.91 8.89 -18.97
CA ARG A 34 -0.50 9.54 -20.23
C ARG A 34 0.96 9.27 -20.59
N LEU A 35 1.86 9.23 -19.61
CA LEU A 35 3.27 8.92 -19.84
C LEU A 35 3.45 7.46 -20.27
N PHE A 36 2.70 6.52 -19.68
CA PHE A 36 2.71 5.12 -20.10
C PHE A 36 2.14 4.93 -21.50
N GLU A 37 1.01 5.56 -21.80
CA GLU A 37 0.41 5.57 -23.15
C GLU A 37 1.39 6.14 -24.19
N ALA A 38 2.07 7.25 -23.87
CA ALA A 38 3.10 7.83 -24.73
C ALA A 38 4.31 6.90 -24.89
N ALA A 39 4.72 6.19 -23.83
CA ALA A 39 5.78 5.20 -23.89
C ALA A 39 5.40 4.08 -24.88
N ILE A 40 4.20 3.50 -24.75
CA ILE A 40 3.69 2.46 -25.66
C ILE A 40 3.57 3.00 -27.09
N SER A 41 3.11 4.24 -27.26
CA SER A 41 2.98 4.90 -28.57
C SER A 41 4.31 5.02 -29.30
N ASN A 42 5.45 5.18 -28.60
CA ASN A 42 6.76 5.18 -29.25
C ASN A 42 6.99 3.88 -30.04
N LEU A 43 6.56 2.72 -29.53
CA LEU A 43 6.74 1.43 -30.20
C LEU A 43 5.98 1.33 -31.54
N LEU A 44 4.93 2.14 -31.71
CA LEU A 44 4.11 2.22 -32.92
C LEU A 44 4.81 2.98 -34.06
N ASP A 45 5.87 3.73 -33.77
CA ASP A 45 6.64 4.48 -34.75
C ASP A 45 7.63 3.56 -35.49
N ALA A 46 7.11 2.72 -36.39
CA ALA A 46 7.84 1.60 -37.01
C ALA A 46 9.13 1.96 -37.73
N TYR A 47 9.26 3.21 -38.19
CA TYR A 47 10.38 3.69 -38.99
C TYR A 47 11.40 4.46 -38.17
N ASN A 48 11.13 4.68 -36.89
CA ASN A 48 12.02 5.39 -36.00
C ASN A 48 13.03 4.41 -35.39
N PRO A 49 14.32 4.53 -35.71
CA PRO A 49 15.36 3.65 -35.17
C PRO A 49 15.52 3.77 -33.65
N LEU A 50 14.94 4.83 -33.05
CA LEU A 50 14.95 5.09 -31.61
C LEU A 50 13.65 4.67 -30.91
N ARG A 51 12.67 4.07 -31.60
CA ARG A 51 11.37 3.74 -31.00
C ARG A 51 11.48 2.94 -29.69
N PHE A 52 12.41 1.98 -29.65
CA PHE A 52 12.70 1.21 -28.45
C PHE A 52 13.39 2.05 -27.36
N ASN A 53 14.41 2.83 -27.71
CA ASN A 53 15.10 3.70 -26.76
C ASN A 53 14.14 4.73 -26.13
N ASN A 54 13.24 5.30 -26.94
CA ASN A 54 12.23 6.25 -26.47
C ASN A 54 11.23 5.57 -25.53
N PHE A 55 10.77 4.36 -25.86
CA PHE A 55 9.94 3.54 -24.97
C PHE A 55 10.65 3.24 -23.64
N ALA A 56 11.90 2.76 -23.68
CA ALA A 56 12.67 2.43 -22.49
C ALA A 56 12.93 3.66 -21.62
N TYR A 57 13.27 4.80 -22.24
CA TYR A 57 13.46 6.07 -21.56
C TYR A 57 12.17 6.55 -20.88
N ALA A 58 11.05 6.59 -21.62
CA ALA A 58 9.76 7.01 -21.07
C ALA A 58 9.29 6.09 -19.93
N THR A 59 9.52 4.77 -20.06
CA THR A 59 9.19 3.80 -19.01
C THR A 59 10.04 3.98 -17.74
N ARG A 60 11.33 4.31 -17.90
CA ARG A 60 12.20 4.64 -16.77
C ARG A 60 11.74 5.91 -16.05
N GLU A 61 11.33 6.93 -16.80
CA GLU A 61 10.76 8.15 -16.21
C GLU A 61 9.42 7.87 -15.52
N LEU A 62 8.57 7.02 -16.09
CA LEU A 62 7.34 6.57 -15.43
C LEU A 62 7.63 5.95 -14.06
N VAL A 63 8.61 5.04 -13.97
CA VAL A 63 9.02 4.44 -12.69
C VAL A 63 9.55 5.47 -11.71
N ARG A 64 10.28 6.50 -12.17
CA ARG A 64 10.71 7.61 -11.31
C ARG A 64 9.51 8.34 -10.69
N HIS A 65 8.49 8.63 -11.49
CA HIS A 65 7.27 9.31 -11.02
C HIS A 65 6.45 8.43 -10.06
N ILE A 66 6.29 7.14 -10.37
CA ILE A 66 5.63 6.17 -9.48
C ILE A 66 6.33 6.12 -8.12
N LEU A 67 7.66 5.98 -8.10
CA LEU A 67 8.41 5.95 -6.84
C LEU A 67 8.34 7.27 -6.07
N GLN A 68 8.27 8.42 -6.77
CA GLN A 68 8.08 9.71 -6.11
C GLN A 68 6.69 9.85 -5.49
N ARG A 69 5.65 9.32 -6.13
CA ARG A 69 4.30 9.27 -5.56
C ARG A 69 4.23 8.33 -4.35
N LEU A 70 4.84 7.15 -4.44
CA LEU A 70 4.84 6.16 -3.36
C LEU A 70 5.75 6.56 -2.19
N ALA A 71 6.77 7.37 -2.45
CA ALA A 71 7.71 7.89 -1.47
C ALA A 71 7.95 9.40 -1.70
N PRO A 72 6.98 10.25 -1.28
CA PRO A 72 7.10 11.70 -1.42
C PRO A 72 8.32 12.24 -0.67
N ASP A 73 8.94 13.27 -1.24
CA ASP A 73 10.21 13.80 -0.71
C ASP A 73 10.07 14.26 0.74
N ALA A 74 8.98 14.97 1.06
CA ALA A 74 8.71 15.45 2.41
C ALA A 74 8.63 14.31 3.43
N GLU A 75 8.00 13.20 3.06
CA GLU A 75 7.87 12.04 3.95
C GLU A 75 9.22 11.34 4.15
N VAL A 76 9.96 11.08 3.07
CA VAL A 76 11.26 10.41 3.17
C VAL A 76 12.24 11.24 4.01
N LEU A 77 12.25 12.55 3.84
CA LEU A 77 13.12 13.46 4.61
C LEU A 77 12.76 13.50 6.10
N ASN A 78 11.48 13.26 6.44
CA ASN A 78 10.99 13.22 7.82
C ASN A 78 11.27 11.88 8.52
N CYS A 79 11.65 10.83 7.78
CA CYS A 79 11.94 9.53 8.37
C CYS A 79 13.16 9.57 9.29
N LEU A 80 13.07 8.89 10.43
CA LEU A 80 14.18 8.83 11.41
C LEU A 80 15.38 8.04 10.90
N TRP A 81 15.12 7.07 10.02
CA TRP A 81 16.16 6.27 9.38
C TRP A 81 16.81 7.01 8.21
N TYR A 82 16.24 8.12 7.72
CA TYR A 82 16.81 8.86 6.60
C TYR A 82 18.13 9.51 6.99
N LYS A 83 19.08 9.42 6.06
CA LYS A 83 20.37 10.10 6.12
C LYS A 83 20.68 10.57 4.71
N ASN A 84 21.12 11.81 4.55
CA ASN A 84 21.54 12.26 3.23
C ASN A 84 22.82 11.51 2.83
N GLU A 85 22.70 10.61 1.84
CA GLU A 85 23.81 9.82 1.28
C GLU A 85 24.35 10.45 -0.01
N THR A 86 23.90 11.65 -0.36
CA THR A 86 24.21 12.34 -1.62
C THR A 86 25.00 13.62 -1.39
N GLU A 87 25.63 14.13 -2.44
CA GLU A 87 26.34 15.43 -2.43
C GLU A 87 25.37 16.62 -2.47
N THR A 88 24.11 16.37 -2.81
CA THR A 88 23.07 17.39 -2.91
C THR A 88 22.36 17.60 -1.58
N LYS A 89 22.03 18.85 -1.23
CA LYS A 89 21.17 19.13 -0.08
C LYS A 89 19.82 18.41 -0.26
N ASP A 90 19.37 17.73 0.79
CA ASP A 90 18.10 16.98 0.83
C ASP A 90 17.96 15.93 -0.29
N GLY A 91 19.09 15.38 -0.76
CA GLY A 91 19.07 14.39 -1.82
C GLY A 91 18.64 13.01 -1.33
N ILE A 92 17.55 12.52 -1.91
CA ILE A 92 16.99 11.20 -1.63
C ILE A 92 17.47 10.21 -2.69
N SER A 93 18.17 9.17 -2.25
CA SER A 93 18.60 8.11 -3.16
C SER A 93 17.42 7.24 -3.60
N ARG A 94 17.54 6.61 -4.77
CA ARG A 94 16.52 5.64 -5.23
C ARG A 94 16.28 4.52 -4.21
N LYS A 95 17.36 4.06 -3.56
CA LYS A 95 17.30 3.07 -2.49
C LYS A 95 16.41 3.53 -1.34
N GLN A 96 16.51 4.79 -0.93
CA GLN A 96 15.70 5.36 0.16
C GLN A 96 14.23 5.49 -0.22
N ARG A 97 13.92 5.90 -1.46
CA ARG A 97 12.52 5.89 -1.95
C ARG A 97 11.91 4.51 -1.90
N VAL A 98 12.70 3.50 -2.26
CA VAL A 98 12.28 2.11 -2.23
C VAL A 98 12.02 1.62 -0.81
N ILE A 99 12.94 1.91 0.12
CA ILE A 99 12.77 1.56 1.54
C ILE A 99 11.48 2.19 2.07
N TYR A 100 11.29 3.49 1.85
CA TYR A 100 10.06 4.18 2.26
C TYR A 100 8.81 3.59 1.61
N ALA A 101 8.86 3.30 0.30
CA ALA A 101 7.73 2.74 -0.41
C ALA A 101 7.30 1.39 0.18
N ILE A 102 8.16 0.68 0.92
CA ILE A 102 7.86 -0.62 1.51
C ILE A 102 7.47 -0.51 2.99
N GLN A 103 8.28 0.18 3.80
CA GLN A 103 8.14 0.19 5.26
C GLN A 103 7.72 1.54 5.86
N GLY A 104 7.55 2.58 5.04
CA GLY A 104 7.26 3.94 5.51
C GLY A 104 8.32 4.47 6.49
N GLY A 105 7.88 5.10 7.57
CA GLY A 105 8.73 5.63 8.63
C GLY A 105 9.31 4.60 9.60
N LEU A 106 8.92 3.31 9.50
CA LEU A 106 9.45 2.26 10.39
C LEU A 106 10.96 2.13 10.24
N SER A 107 11.65 1.95 11.37
CA SER A 107 13.10 1.78 11.36
C SER A 107 13.51 0.41 10.82
N ASP A 108 14.64 0.34 10.10
CA ASP A 108 15.21 -0.92 9.63
C ASP A 108 15.39 -1.95 10.76
N LYS A 109 15.76 -1.45 11.95
CA LYS A 109 15.92 -2.28 13.15
C LYS A 109 14.60 -2.92 13.55
N TYR A 110 13.52 -2.15 13.61
CA TYR A 110 12.19 -2.65 13.96
C TYR A 110 11.72 -3.70 12.95
N VAL A 111 11.82 -3.40 11.65
CA VAL A 111 11.37 -4.32 10.60
C VAL A 111 12.18 -5.62 10.60
N THR A 112 13.49 -5.55 10.84
CA THR A 112 14.36 -6.75 10.82
C THR A 112 14.31 -7.54 12.13
N GLU A 113 14.37 -6.86 13.27
CA GLU A 113 14.50 -7.51 14.58
C GLU A 113 13.15 -7.84 15.22
N THR A 114 12.12 -7.00 15.04
CA THR A 114 10.78 -7.20 15.58
C THR A 114 9.92 -7.98 14.58
N LEU A 115 9.75 -7.44 13.37
CA LEU A 115 8.87 -8.05 12.34
C LEU A 115 9.53 -9.22 11.60
N LYS A 116 10.84 -9.47 11.82
CA LYS A 116 11.60 -10.56 11.20
C LYS A 116 11.62 -10.53 9.67
N ILE A 117 11.53 -9.34 9.07
CA ILE A 117 11.53 -9.14 7.60
C ILE A 117 12.91 -8.64 7.13
N ASP A 118 13.48 -9.29 6.11
CA ASP A 118 14.76 -8.89 5.52
C ASP A 118 14.59 -7.75 4.51
N THR A 119 14.69 -6.51 5.01
CA THR A 119 14.63 -5.28 4.21
C THR A 119 15.79 -5.17 3.21
N LYS A 120 16.93 -5.80 3.48
CA LYS A 120 18.10 -5.74 2.58
C LYS A 120 17.89 -6.58 1.34
N ALA A 121 17.29 -7.77 1.48
CA ALA A 121 16.92 -8.61 0.34
C ALA A 121 15.96 -7.87 -0.60
N ILE A 122 14.93 -7.24 -0.03
CA ILE A 122 13.92 -6.49 -0.78
C ILE A 122 14.55 -5.29 -1.50
N SER A 123 15.38 -4.51 -0.78
CA SER A 123 16.10 -3.36 -1.36
C SER A 123 17.00 -3.79 -2.54
N LYS A 124 17.67 -4.94 -2.41
CA LYS A 124 18.51 -5.50 -3.49
C LYS A 124 17.69 -5.92 -4.70
N GLN A 125 16.53 -6.55 -4.49
CA GLN A 125 15.64 -6.96 -5.57
C GLN A 125 15.12 -5.77 -6.36
N ILE A 126 14.66 -4.73 -5.68
CA ILE A 126 14.15 -3.54 -6.36
C ILE A 126 15.26 -2.76 -7.06
N LYS A 127 16.47 -2.70 -6.45
CA LYS A 127 17.64 -2.14 -7.14
C LYS A 127 17.90 -2.88 -8.46
N SER A 128 17.88 -4.22 -8.44
CA SER A 128 18.02 -5.04 -9.65
C SER A 128 16.97 -4.71 -10.72
N VAL A 129 15.71 -4.55 -10.32
CA VAL A 129 14.61 -4.18 -11.22
C VAL A 129 14.86 -2.80 -11.87
N VAL A 130 15.25 -1.80 -11.08
CA VAL A 130 15.55 -0.44 -11.59
C VAL A 130 16.80 -0.42 -12.47
N ASP A 131 17.82 -1.20 -12.12
CA ASP A 131 19.04 -1.35 -12.91
C ASP A 131 18.72 -2.01 -14.26
N ASN A 132 17.84 -3.02 -14.29
CA ASN A 132 17.35 -3.65 -15.52
C ASN A 132 16.63 -2.66 -16.44
N LEU A 133 15.75 -1.82 -15.89
CA LEU A 133 15.09 -0.76 -16.64
C LEU A 133 16.08 0.24 -17.23
N SER A 134 17.19 0.49 -16.55
CA SER A 134 18.21 1.45 -17.00
C SER A 134 19.10 0.90 -18.14
N LYS A 135 19.30 -0.42 -18.23
CA LYS A 135 20.16 -1.07 -19.24
C LYS A 135 19.80 -0.67 -20.67
N HIS A 136 18.51 -0.53 -20.91
CA HIS A 136 17.95 -0.32 -22.25
C HIS A 136 17.77 1.16 -22.64
N THR A 137 18.14 2.08 -21.74
CA THR A 137 17.92 3.54 -21.96
C THR A 137 19.07 4.27 -22.64
N HIS A 138 20.27 3.68 -22.67
CA HIS A 138 21.42 4.31 -23.31
C HIS A 138 21.45 3.97 -24.79
N ILE A 139 21.43 5.01 -25.64
CA ILE A 139 21.59 4.87 -27.09
C ILE A 139 23.03 4.40 -27.36
N GLN A 140 23.18 3.19 -27.87
CA GLN A 140 24.44 2.53 -28.20
C GLN A 140 24.25 1.72 -29.48
N GLU A 141 25.35 1.26 -30.10
CA GLU A 141 25.32 0.46 -31.33
C GLU A 141 24.47 -0.81 -31.20
N ASP A 142 24.33 -1.35 -29.99
CA ASP A 142 23.56 -2.55 -29.70
C ASP A 142 22.10 -2.29 -29.32
N THR A 143 21.66 -1.03 -29.18
CA THR A 143 20.27 -0.64 -28.85
C THR A 143 19.57 0.19 -29.92
N ILE A 144 20.32 0.87 -30.81
CA ILE A 144 19.77 1.62 -31.95
C ILE A 144 19.42 0.69 -33.11
N ASP A 145 18.28 0.93 -33.77
CA ASP A 145 17.84 0.22 -34.99
C ASP A 145 17.95 -1.32 -34.91
N ILE A 146 17.72 -1.86 -33.72
CA ILE A 146 17.79 -3.30 -33.47
C ILE A 146 16.67 -4.05 -34.21
N ASN A 147 16.88 -5.31 -34.56
CA ASN A 147 15.86 -6.10 -35.27
C ASN A 147 14.59 -6.31 -34.42
N ILE A 148 13.47 -6.62 -35.08
CA ILE A 148 12.15 -6.75 -34.46
C ILE A 148 12.10 -7.81 -33.34
N ASP A 149 12.81 -8.93 -33.48
CA ASP A 149 12.80 -10.01 -32.49
C ASP A 149 13.55 -9.60 -31.21
N LYS A 150 14.66 -8.85 -31.37
CA LYS A 150 15.41 -8.26 -30.26
C LYS A 150 14.61 -7.15 -29.57
N GLN A 151 13.90 -6.33 -30.36
CA GLN A 151 12.99 -5.32 -29.81
C GLN A 151 11.87 -5.96 -28.99
N ASP A 152 11.22 -7.00 -29.53
CA ASP A 152 10.13 -7.71 -28.85
C ASP A 152 10.56 -8.26 -27.49
N LYS A 153 11.73 -8.91 -27.46
CA LYS A 153 12.35 -9.40 -26.23
C LYS A 153 12.57 -8.28 -25.22
N TYR A 154 13.18 -7.17 -25.64
CA TYR A 154 13.49 -6.08 -24.70
C TYR A 154 12.27 -5.30 -24.23
N VAL A 155 11.24 -5.17 -25.08
CA VAL A 155 9.94 -4.62 -24.66
C VAL A 155 9.34 -5.51 -23.57
N ASN A 156 9.34 -6.83 -23.76
CA ASN A 156 8.85 -7.76 -22.76
C ASN A 156 9.62 -7.66 -21.44
N GLU A 157 10.96 -7.71 -21.49
CA GLU A 157 11.83 -7.56 -20.31
C GLU A 157 11.56 -6.24 -19.55
N THR A 158 11.29 -5.16 -20.28
CA THR A 158 11.01 -3.84 -19.69
C THR A 158 9.65 -3.84 -18.99
N LEU A 159 8.59 -4.34 -19.65
CA LEU A 159 7.25 -4.41 -19.05
C LEU A 159 7.22 -5.36 -17.84
N GLU A 160 7.85 -6.52 -17.95
CA GLU A 160 8.00 -7.47 -16.83
C GLU A 160 8.76 -6.83 -15.66
N SER A 161 9.82 -6.07 -15.93
CA SER A 161 10.53 -5.35 -14.87
C SER A 161 9.63 -4.33 -14.15
N VAL A 162 8.77 -3.60 -14.86
CA VAL A 162 7.82 -2.69 -14.21
C VAL A 162 6.78 -3.47 -13.39
N ALA A 163 6.29 -4.60 -13.91
CA ALA A 163 5.33 -5.44 -13.19
C ALA A 163 5.94 -6.04 -11.92
N ASP A 164 7.19 -6.51 -12.01
CA ASP A 164 7.95 -7.01 -10.86
C ASP A 164 8.18 -5.92 -9.82
N LEU A 165 8.44 -4.66 -10.22
CA LEU A 165 8.55 -3.55 -9.28
C LEU A 165 7.29 -3.42 -8.43
N PHE A 166 6.12 -3.38 -9.07
CA PHE A 166 4.85 -3.26 -8.37
C PHE A 166 4.59 -4.46 -7.46
N ARG A 167 4.85 -5.67 -7.97
CA ARG A 167 4.65 -6.91 -7.22
C ARG A 167 5.52 -6.94 -5.96
N VAL A 168 6.81 -6.62 -6.08
CA VAL A 168 7.73 -6.64 -4.92
C VAL A 168 7.34 -5.59 -3.89
N ILE A 169 6.91 -4.41 -4.30
CA ILE A 169 6.43 -3.37 -3.37
C ILE A 169 5.18 -3.86 -2.63
N ASP A 170 4.22 -4.43 -3.35
CA ASP A 170 2.94 -4.90 -2.77
C ASP A 170 3.14 -6.08 -1.82
N GLU A 171 3.87 -7.12 -2.25
CA GLU A 171 4.21 -8.28 -1.42
C GLU A 171 4.95 -7.85 -0.14
N SER A 172 5.87 -6.89 -0.25
CA SER A 172 6.62 -6.40 0.91
C SER A 172 5.76 -5.60 1.88
N ARG A 173 4.83 -4.76 1.38
CA ARG A 173 3.87 -4.02 2.20
C ARG A 173 2.92 -4.96 2.92
N GLN A 174 2.43 -5.99 2.24
CA GLN A 174 1.56 -7.00 2.83
C GLN A 174 2.29 -7.79 3.93
N ALA A 175 3.54 -8.19 3.68
CA ALA A 175 4.35 -8.87 4.69
C ALA A 175 4.57 -7.99 5.94
N ILE A 176 4.91 -6.72 5.76
CA ILE A 176 5.09 -5.78 6.87
C ILE A 176 3.77 -5.54 7.60
N SER A 177 2.67 -5.33 6.89
CA SER A 177 1.37 -5.06 7.49
C SER A 177 0.85 -6.25 8.28
N GLY A 178 0.95 -7.46 7.72
CA GLY A 178 0.56 -8.69 8.40
C GLY A 178 1.39 -8.93 9.66
N SER A 179 2.72 -8.85 9.54
CA SER A 179 3.59 -9.03 10.72
C SER A 179 3.39 -7.93 11.77
N LEU A 180 3.04 -6.71 11.36
CA LEU A 180 2.75 -5.62 12.27
C LEU A 180 1.45 -5.89 13.03
N ILE A 181 0.38 -6.30 12.33
CA ILE A 181 -0.90 -6.69 12.93
C ILE A 181 -0.70 -7.81 13.94
N ASP A 182 0.00 -8.89 13.54
CA ASP A 182 0.31 -10.03 14.42
C ASP A 182 1.06 -9.59 15.68
N HIS A 183 1.86 -8.53 15.60
CA HIS A 183 2.65 -8.03 16.73
C HIS A 183 1.85 -7.17 17.70
N ILE A 184 0.88 -6.39 17.20
CA ILE A 184 0.11 -5.40 18.00
C ILE A 184 -1.28 -5.90 18.40
N ASP A 185 -1.69 -7.10 17.97
CA ASP A 185 -3.01 -7.70 18.19
C ASP A 185 -3.49 -7.64 19.65
N GLN A 186 -2.61 -7.95 20.60
CA GLN A 186 -2.96 -7.92 22.02
C GLN A 186 -3.22 -6.51 22.57
N GLU A 187 -2.48 -5.52 22.07
CA GLU A 187 -2.67 -4.12 22.50
C GLU A 187 -3.93 -3.51 21.85
N LEU A 188 -4.31 -3.97 20.67
CA LEU A 188 -5.54 -3.57 19.98
C LEU A 188 -6.79 -3.89 20.79
N VAL A 189 -6.87 -5.12 21.34
CA VAL A 189 -8.00 -5.56 22.17
C VAL A 189 -8.18 -4.64 23.39
N ASN A 190 -7.08 -4.29 24.06
CA ASN A 190 -7.13 -3.44 25.25
C ASN A 190 -7.69 -2.05 24.94
N VAL A 191 -7.28 -1.45 23.82
CA VAL A 191 -7.76 -0.12 23.40
C VAL A 191 -9.21 -0.16 22.95
N ALA A 192 -9.62 -1.23 22.23
CA ALA A 192 -11.00 -1.41 21.83
C ALA A 192 -11.93 -1.47 23.06
N ILE A 193 -11.54 -2.20 24.11
CA ILE A 193 -12.30 -2.29 25.36
C ILE A 193 -12.46 -0.94 26.08
N SER A 194 -11.41 -0.12 26.16
CA SER A 194 -11.49 1.13 26.93
C SER A 194 -12.41 2.16 26.30
N GLU A 195 -12.47 2.23 24.97
CA GLU A 195 -13.18 3.29 24.25
C GLU A 195 -14.64 2.91 23.93
N THR A 196 -14.95 1.61 23.78
CA THR A 196 -16.32 1.13 23.50
C THR A 196 -17.29 1.34 24.65
N ILE A 197 -16.81 1.32 25.89
CA ILE A 197 -17.62 1.60 27.08
C ILE A 197 -18.26 3.00 26.97
N GLY A 198 -17.59 3.97 26.33
CA GLY A 198 -18.10 5.33 26.16
C GLY A 198 -19.22 5.46 25.12
N GLU A 199 -19.19 4.67 24.04
CA GLU A 199 -20.21 4.73 22.97
C GLU A 199 -21.50 3.99 23.36
N ILE A 200 -21.41 2.88 24.11
CA ILE A 200 -22.61 2.12 24.54
C ILE A 200 -23.41 2.88 25.60
N ASP A 201 -22.76 3.75 26.40
CA ASP A 201 -23.43 4.68 27.31
C ASP A 201 -24.47 5.57 26.58
N GLU A 202 -24.29 5.83 25.28
CA GLU A 202 -25.25 6.62 24.48
C GLU A 202 -26.50 5.81 24.07
N ILE A 203 -26.43 4.47 24.09
CA ILE A 203 -27.47 3.56 23.60
C ILE A 203 -28.42 3.12 24.73
N ALA A 204 -27.90 2.83 25.93
CA ALA A 204 -28.71 2.37 27.05
C ALA A 204 -28.24 2.94 28.39
N THR A 205 -29.20 3.34 29.24
CA THR A 205 -28.93 3.95 30.55
C THR A 205 -28.29 2.98 31.55
N HIS A 206 -28.47 1.67 31.34
CA HIS A 206 -27.79 0.60 32.07
C HIS A 206 -27.39 -0.46 31.05
N HIS A 207 -26.10 -0.75 30.97
CA HIS A 207 -25.57 -1.80 30.11
C HIS A 207 -24.40 -2.51 30.80
N THR A 208 -24.14 -3.74 30.38
CA THR A 208 -22.90 -4.46 30.70
C THR A 208 -22.28 -4.91 29.40
N VAL A 209 -21.03 -4.56 29.17
CA VAL A 209 -20.25 -5.10 28.05
C VAL A 209 -19.77 -6.49 28.45
N ASP A 210 -20.21 -7.51 27.72
CA ASP A 210 -19.91 -8.91 28.01
C ASP A 210 -18.60 -9.34 27.37
N ASP A 211 -18.45 -9.03 26.08
CA ASP A 211 -17.27 -9.41 25.29
C ASP A 211 -17.04 -8.45 24.12
N ILE A 212 -15.78 -8.28 23.74
CA ILE A 212 -15.37 -7.50 22.57
C ILE A 212 -14.47 -8.38 21.72
N THR A 213 -14.95 -8.69 20.53
CA THR A 213 -14.22 -9.51 19.57
C THR A 213 -13.71 -8.63 18.43
N THR A 214 -12.40 -8.58 18.24
CA THR A 214 -11.78 -8.01 17.03
C THR A 214 -11.74 -9.09 15.96
N GLU A 215 -12.34 -8.83 14.81
CA GLU A 215 -12.43 -9.78 13.69
C GLU A 215 -11.39 -9.51 12.61
N GLU A 216 -11.21 -8.23 12.27
CA GLU A 216 -10.30 -7.81 11.20
C GLU A 216 -9.55 -6.53 11.59
N VAL A 217 -8.26 -6.49 11.28
CA VAL A 217 -7.43 -5.31 11.44
C VAL A 217 -6.74 -5.02 10.12
N GLN A 218 -6.79 -3.76 9.68
CA GLN A 218 -6.17 -3.31 8.45
C GLN A 218 -5.23 -2.14 8.71
N VAL A 219 -3.97 -2.27 8.27
CA VAL A 219 -3.03 -1.15 8.19
C VAL A 219 -3.43 -0.28 6.98
N LYS A 220 -3.90 0.94 7.22
CA LYS A 220 -4.30 1.87 6.16
C LYS A 220 -3.13 2.63 5.57
N ALA A 221 -2.20 3.07 6.43
CA ALA A 221 -1.03 3.81 6.01
C ALA A 221 0.09 3.70 7.04
N ILE A 222 1.33 3.72 6.55
CA ILE A 222 2.54 3.92 7.36
C ILE A 222 3.23 5.13 6.74
N ASP A 223 3.08 6.28 7.38
CA ASP A 223 3.73 7.51 6.95
C ASP A 223 5.09 7.68 7.66
N SER A 224 5.73 8.84 7.54
CA SER A 224 7.02 9.11 8.16
C SER A 224 7.02 9.11 9.70
N GLN A 225 5.87 9.29 10.34
CA GLN A 225 5.71 9.50 11.78
C GLN A 225 4.72 8.56 12.46
N TYR A 226 3.67 8.14 11.74
CA TYR A 226 2.55 7.41 12.26
C TYR A 226 2.15 6.20 11.41
N ILE A 227 1.56 5.24 12.09
CA ILE A 227 0.82 4.13 11.50
C ILE A 227 -0.66 4.42 11.74
N THR A 228 -1.47 4.32 10.70
CA THR A 228 -2.93 4.42 10.77
C THR A 228 -3.53 3.05 10.51
N LEU A 229 -4.41 2.61 11.41
CA LEU A 229 -5.08 1.31 11.33
C LEU A 229 -6.59 1.48 11.46
N THR A 230 -7.32 0.52 10.93
CA THR A 230 -8.75 0.35 11.20
C THR A 230 -8.98 -1.07 11.68
N ALA A 231 -9.58 -1.21 12.86
CA ALA A 231 -10.05 -2.48 13.38
C ALA A 231 -11.57 -2.58 13.23
N TYR A 232 -12.06 -3.79 12.97
CA TYR A 232 -13.47 -4.12 12.89
C TYR A 232 -13.76 -5.30 13.82
N GLY A 233 -14.95 -5.32 14.37
CA GLY A 233 -15.35 -6.38 15.27
C GLY A 233 -16.79 -6.23 15.74
N SER A 234 -17.12 -6.94 16.81
CA SER A 234 -18.43 -6.93 17.44
C SER A 234 -18.30 -6.75 18.95
N ILE A 235 -19.26 -6.05 19.54
CA ILE A 235 -19.38 -5.86 20.99
C ILE A 235 -20.65 -6.53 21.45
N GLY A 236 -20.52 -7.57 22.27
CA GLY A 236 -21.64 -8.16 22.98
C GLY A 236 -21.98 -7.33 24.21
N ALA A 237 -23.23 -6.88 24.32
CA ALA A 237 -23.70 -6.12 25.47
C ALA A 237 -25.06 -6.63 25.96
N GLU A 238 -25.22 -6.71 27.27
CA GLU A 238 -26.51 -6.83 27.94
C GLU A 238 -27.07 -5.43 28.22
N LEU A 239 -28.23 -5.14 27.62
CA LEU A 239 -28.94 -3.88 27.77
C LEU A 239 -30.09 -4.06 28.76
N GLN A 240 -30.14 -3.22 29.79
CA GLN A 240 -31.20 -3.23 30.78
C GLN A 240 -32.20 -2.08 30.54
N TYR A 241 -33.48 -2.45 30.46
CA TYR A 241 -34.62 -1.55 30.36
C TYR A 241 -35.43 -1.57 31.65
N GLY A 242 -35.57 -0.40 32.27
CA GLY A 242 -36.16 -0.25 33.59
C GLY A 242 -35.11 -0.26 34.70
N SER A 243 -35.48 0.30 35.85
CA SER A 243 -34.64 0.28 37.05
C SER A 243 -34.53 -1.13 37.62
N ASN A 244 -33.57 -1.37 38.52
CA ASN A 244 -33.49 -2.64 39.25
C ASN A 244 -34.81 -2.99 39.96
N GLY A 245 -35.55 -1.99 40.45
CA GLY A 245 -36.87 -2.20 41.03
C GLY A 245 -37.96 -2.56 40.02
N ASP A 246 -37.82 -2.19 38.75
CA ASP A 246 -38.73 -2.63 37.67
C ASP A 246 -38.43 -4.08 37.28
N LEU A 247 -37.14 -4.47 37.21
CA LEU A 247 -36.75 -5.87 37.05
C LEU A 247 -37.31 -6.75 38.18
N ASP A 248 -37.18 -6.33 39.44
CA ASP A 248 -37.69 -7.06 40.60
C ASP A 248 -39.22 -7.24 40.57
N ARG A 249 -39.94 -6.28 39.98
CA ARG A 249 -41.40 -6.31 39.82
C ARG A 249 -41.87 -7.07 38.57
N GLY A 250 -40.94 -7.47 37.70
CA GLY A 250 -41.23 -8.08 36.40
C GLY A 250 -41.68 -7.09 35.32
N ASP A 251 -41.51 -5.79 35.57
CA ASP A 251 -41.86 -4.69 34.65
C ASP A 251 -40.64 -4.24 33.81
N GLY A 252 -39.43 -4.73 34.11
CA GLY A 252 -38.19 -4.47 33.35
C GLY A 252 -37.79 -5.63 32.42
N ALA A 253 -36.81 -5.39 31.56
CA ALA A 253 -36.27 -6.39 30.63
C ALA A 253 -34.74 -6.28 30.51
N ILE A 254 -34.09 -7.42 30.26
CA ILE A 254 -32.67 -7.51 29.88
C ILE A 254 -32.61 -8.17 28.50
N LEU A 255 -31.85 -7.57 27.60
CA LEU A 255 -31.67 -8.02 26.22
C LEU A 255 -30.18 -8.07 25.91
N SER A 256 -29.69 -9.22 25.46
CA SER A 256 -28.34 -9.34 24.91
C SER A 256 -28.37 -8.97 23.43
N HIS A 257 -27.43 -8.13 23.01
CA HIS A 257 -27.28 -7.75 21.61
C HIS A 257 -25.81 -7.56 21.25
N ASP A 258 -25.48 -7.88 20.00
CA ASP A 258 -24.15 -7.74 19.43
C ASP A 258 -24.14 -6.53 18.50
N PHE A 259 -23.30 -5.54 18.80
CA PHE A 259 -23.16 -4.34 17.99
C PHE A 259 -21.86 -4.37 17.18
N PRO A 260 -21.92 -4.32 15.84
CA PRO A 260 -20.73 -4.22 15.03
C PRO A 260 -20.05 -2.86 15.24
N PHE A 261 -18.72 -2.86 15.33
CA PHE A 261 -17.94 -1.65 15.48
C PHE A 261 -16.84 -1.52 14.43
N SER A 262 -16.45 -0.27 14.18
CA SER A 262 -15.21 0.07 13.50
C SER A 262 -14.42 1.06 14.35
N CYS A 263 -13.11 0.86 14.46
CA CYS A 263 -12.23 1.66 15.29
C CYS A 263 -11.04 2.13 14.46
N ASN A 264 -10.89 3.45 14.32
CA ASN A 264 -9.72 4.06 13.70
C ASN A 264 -8.67 4.32 14.78
N LEU A 265 -7.45 3.87 14.53
CA LEU A 265 -6.35 3.91 15.48
C LEU A 265 -5.12 4.51 14.85
N LYS A 266 -4.32 5.16 15.71
CA LYS A 266 -3.05 5.76 15.30
C LYS A 266 -1.97 5.47 16.34
N SER A 267 -0.83 4.98 15.87
CA SER A 267 0.37 4.79 16.70
C SER A 267 1.58 5.44 16.05
N SER A 268 2.63 5.69 16.82
CA SER A 268 3.87 6.25 16.26
C SER A 268 4.73 5.15 15.63
N VAL A 269 5.40 5.44 14.51
CA VAL A 269 6.42 4.53 13.93
C VAL A 269 7.59 4.21 14.88
N ARG A 270 7.73 4.97 15.97
CA ARG A 270 8.74 4.76 17.03
C ARG A 270 8.31 3.74 18.08
N ALA A 271 7.01 3.64 18.31
CA ALA A 271 6.40 2.73 19.27
C ALA A 271 5.07 2.25 18.69
N PRO A 272 5.11 1.35 17.67
CA PRO A 272 3.91 0.90 16.97
C PRO A 272 2.86 0.24 17.86
N GLU A 273 3.26 -0.26 19.02
CA GLU A 273 2.44 -0.94 20.02
C GLU A 273 1.66 0.05 20.90
N VAL A 274 2.04 1.34 20.89
CA VAL A 274 1.41 2.37 21.74
C VAL A 274 0.46 3.21 20.90
N PHE A 275 -0.84 2.98 21.09
CA PHE A 275 -1.90 3.75 20.44
C PHE A 275 -2.16 5.07 21.16
N LEU A 276 -2.42 6.10 20.36
CA LEU A 276 -2.68 7.46 20.83
C LEU A 276 -4.19 7.64 21.01
N SER A 277 -4.66 7.67 22.25
CA SER A 277 -6.10 7.78 22.58
C SER A 277 -6.77 9.01 21.96
N GLU A 278 -6.04 10.12 21.83
CA GLU A 278 -6.52 11.35 21.19
C GLU A 278 -6.87 11.21 19.69
N PHE A 279 -6.47 10.10 19.06
CA PHE A 279 -6.77 9.76 17.67
C PHE A 279 -7.62 8.50 17.53
N THR A 280 -8.09 7.93 18.65
CA THR A 280 -9.00 6.79 18.62
C THR A 280 -10.41 7.28 18.37
N GLU A 281 -11.04 6.77 17.32
CA GLU A 281 -12.45 7.03 17.01
C GLU A 281 -13.14 5.68 16.83
N ILE A 282 -14.03 5.33 17.76
CA ILE A 282 -14.88 4.15 17.67
C ILE A 282 -16.24 4.56 17.13
N LYS A 283 -16.76 3.76 16.21
CA LYS A 283 -18.13 3.87 15.71
C LYS A 283 -18.81 2.54 15.89
N VAL A 284 -19.81 2.53 16.76
CA VAL A 284 -20.73 1.41 16.95
C VAL A 284 -21.90 1.63 16.00
N SER A 285 -22.14 0.69 15.08
CA SER A 285 -23.34 0.76 14.24
C SER A 285 -24.54 0.19 14.99
N ASN A 286 -25.63 0.95 14.99
CA ASN A 286 -26.92 0.59 15.55
C ASN A 286 -28.02 0.61 14.48
N ASP A 287 -27.64 0.53 13.20
CA ASP A 287 -28.56 0.63 12.07
C ASP A 287 -29.64 -0.47 12.13
N ASP A 288 -29.25 -1.68 12.56
CA ASP A 288 -30.14 -2.84 12.70
C ASP A 288 -31.01 -2.80 13.98
N TRP A 289 -30.79 -1.84 14.90
CA TRP A 289 -31.50 -1.76 16.18
C TRP A 289 -32.88 -1.08 16.06
N TYR A 290 -33.07 -0.21 15.06
CA TYR A 290 -34.30 0.57 14.89
C TYR A 290 -35.26 -0.01 13.84
N GLU A 291 -34.91 -1.13 13.20
CA GLU A 291 -35.80 -1.88 12.27
C GLU A 291 -36.69 -2.89 12.99
#